data_AF-X1AKL4-F1
#
_entry.id   AF-X1AKL4-F1
#
_cell.length_a   1.000
_cell.length_b   1.000
_cell.length_c   1.000
_cell.angle_alpha   90.00
_cell.angle_beta   90.00
_cell.angle_gamma   90.00
#
_symmetry.space_group_name_H-M   'P 1'
#
loop_
_entity.id
_entity.type
_entity.pdbx_description
1 polymer ?
#
loop_
_entity_poly.entity_id
_entity_poly.type
_entity_poly.pdbx_seq_one_letter_code
_entity_poly.pdbx_strand_id
1 'polypeptide(L)'
;LAYEHHPGTKSTIFYMDLRAVGKRFQEYVTRAKEEYNVTYIRGRPGRIEINPANQNPIVWYEDTTTAETKNMEVDLVVLCQAMTPRGSKELAEILGIELNEYGFVEVPDKLSHPVDTTGPGIFACGYVHSPRDIPDSVTQGSGAAARAAEVIAGGS
;
A
#
# COMPACT_ATOMS: atom_id res chain seq x y z
N LEU A 1 -15.79 7.38 -2.79
CA LEU A 1 -15.56 6.62 -4.05
C LEU A 1 -15.89 7.53 -5.23
N ALA A 2 -15.26 7.37 -6.42
CA ALA A 2 -15.54 8.23 -7.58
C ALA A 2 -17.05 8.31 -7.90
N TYR A 3 -17.75 7.19 -7.72
CA TYR A 3 -19.21 7.08 -7.84
C TYR A 3 -20.00 8.07 -6.96
N GLU A 4 -19.53 8.42 -5.77
CA GLU A 4 -20.22 9.37 -4.87
C GLU A 4 -20.20 10.80 -5.40
N HIS A 5 -19.15 11.16 -6.14
CA HIS A 5 -19.02 12.48 -6.75
C HIS A 5 -19.64 12.54 -8.15
N HIS A 6 -19.61 11.42 -8.88
CA HIS A 6 -20.24 11.30 -10.19
C HIS A 6 -21.04 10.00 -10.31
N PRO A 7 -22.33 10.03 -9.91
CA PRO A 7 -23.22 8.88 -10.02
C PRO A 7 -23.36 8.47 -11.49
N GLY A 8 -22.87 7.28 -11.83
CA GLY A 8 -22.80 6.79 -13.22
C GLY A 8 -21.40 6.36 -13.64
N THR A 9 -20.35 6.79 -12.93
CA THR A 9 -18.99 6.26 -13.14
C THR A 9 -18.98 4.74 -12.95
N LYS A 10 -18.33 4.05 -13.88
CA LYS A 10 -18.02 2.62 -13.77
C LYS A 10 -16.55 2.48 -13.40
N SER A 11 -16.24 1.75 -12.33
CA SER A 11 -14.87 1.51 -11.91
C SER A 11 -14.55 0.02 -12.02
N THR A 12 -13.47 -0.30 -12.73
CA THR A 12 -12.97 -1.67 -12.86
C THR A 12 -11.61 -1.76 -12.18
N ILE A 13 -11.49 -2.65 -11.20
CA ILE A 13 -10.24 -2.92 -10.49
C ILE A 13 -9.68 -4.25 -10.97
N PHE A 14 -8.52 -4.20 -11.64
CA PHE A 14 -7.73 -5.37 -11.98
C PHE A 14 -6.85 -5.78 -10.80
N TYR A 15 -6.85 -7.05 -10.43
CA TYR A 15 -6.09 -7.54 -9.28
C TYR A 15 -5.59 -8.98 -9.50
N MET A 16 -4.51 -9.35 -8.80
CA MET A 16 -4.04 -10.74 -8.71
C MET A 16 -4.64 -11.41 -7.46
N ASP A 17 -4.43 -10.77 -6.31
CA ASP A 17 -4.97 -11.16 -5.01
C ASP A 17 -5.53 -9.93 -4.30
N LEU A 18 -6.73 -10.07 -3.75
CA LEU A 18 -7.38 -8.98 -3.02
C LEU A 18 -6.97 -9.04 -1.55
N ARG A 19 -6.03 -8.16 -1.16
CA ARG A 19 -5.49 -8.12 0.21
C ARG A 19 -6.29 -7.17 1.11
N ALA A 20 -7.53 -7.53 1.40
CA ALA A 20 -8.42 -6.80 2.31
C ALA A 20 -8.19 -7.21 3.78
N VAL A 21 -6.96 -7.05 4.26
CA VAL A 21 -6.57 -7.43 5.63
C VAL A 21 -6.90 -6.33 6.62
N GLY A 22 -7.38 -6.71 7.81
CA GLY A 22 -7.76 -5.75 8.86
C GLY A 22 -9.28 -5.63 9.03
N LYS A 23 -9.66 -4.97 10.12
CA LYS A 23 -11.07 -4.86 10.52
C LYS A 23 -11.85 -4.03 9.50
N ARG A 24 -12.95 -4.59 8.97
CA ARG A 24 -13.87 -3.96 8.01
C ARG A 24 -13.38 -3.80 6.57
N PHE A 25 -12.20 -4.33 6.23
CA PHE A 25 -11.66 -4.17 4.87
C PHE A 25 -12.42 -5.05 3.86
N GLN A 26 -12.84 -6.24 4.26
CA GLN A 26 -13.65 -7.10 3.40
C GLN A 26 -15.04 -6.49 3.15
N GLU A 27 -15.64 -5.92 4.17
CA GLU A 27 -16.92 -5.22 4.10
C GLU A 27 -16.80 -3.99 3.19
N TYR A 28 -15.66 -3.30 3.18
CA TYR A 28 -15.40 -2.21 2.24
C TYR A 28 -15.40 -2.69 0.78
N VAL A 29 -14.80 -3.85 0.49
CA VAL A 29 -14.83 -4.46 -0.85
C VAL A 29 -16.25 -4.85 -1.23
N THR A 30 -16.97 -5.52 -0.34
CA THR A 30 -18.37 -5.94 -0.58
C THR A 30 -19.23 -4.72 -0.88
N ARG A 31 -19.14 -3.68 -0.06
CA ARG A 31 -19.87 -2.43 -0.26
C ARG A 31 -19.51 -1.76 -1.58
N ALA A 32 -18.23 -1.75 -1.97
CA ALA A 32 -17.81 -1.21 -3.27
C ALA A 32 -18.50 -1.91 -4.46
N LYS A 33 -18.67 -3.23 -4.38
CA LYS A 33 -19.39 -4.01 -5.40
C LYS A 33 -20.89 -3.75 -5.38
N GLU A 34 -21.50 -3.77 -4.21
CA GLU A 34 -22.95 -3.75 -4.05
C GLU A 34 -23.56 -2.35 -4.20
N GLU A 35 -22.89 -1.32 -3.67
CA GLU A 35 -23.45 0.04 -3.56
C GLU A 35 -22.83 1.04 -4.55
N TYR A 36 -21.63 0.78 -5.07
CA TYR A 36 -20.83 1.77 -5.80
C TYR A 36 -20.40 1.34 -7.20
N ASN A 37 -21.01 0.29 -7.76
CA ASN A 37 -20.82 -0.15 -9.14
C ASN A 37 -19.35 -0.44 -9.49
N VAL A 38 -18.59 -0.99 -8.53
CA VAL A 38 -17.20 -1.40 -8.75
C VAL A 38 -17.14 -2.85 -9.20
N THR A 39 -16.53 -3.07 -10.37
CA THR A 39 -16.23 -4.40 -10.90
C THR A 39 -14.81 -4.80 -10.53
N TYR A 40 -14.63 -6.05 -10.10
CA TYR A 40 -13.31 -6.61 -9.81
C TYR A 40 -13.01 -7.71 -10.81
N ILE A 41 -11.89 -7.59 -11.53
CA ILE A 41 -11.44 -8.58 -12.50
C ILE A 41 -10.13 -9.18 -12.00
N ARG A 42 -10.12 -10.50 -11.81
CA ARG A 42 -8.90 -11.21 -11.44
C ARG A 42 -8.04 -11.43 -12.66
N GLY A 43 -7.11 -10.51 -12.89
CA GLY A 43 -6.25 -10.49 -14.06
C GLY A 43 -5.13 -9.48 -13.91
N ARG A 44 -4.03 -9.76 -14.59
CA ARG A 44 -2.86 -8.87 -14.62
C ARG A 44 -2.86 -8.08 -15.93
N PRO A 45 -2.98 -6.75 -15.89
CA PRO A 45 -2.76 -5.91 -17.06
C PRO A 45 -1.33 -6.09 -17.57
N GLY A 46 -1.18 -6.40 -18.86
CA GLY A 46 0.10 -6.65 -19.51
C GLY A 46 0.61 -5.44 -20.30
N ARG A 47 -0.29 -4.71 -20.95
CA ARG A 47 0.02 -3.47 -21.69
C ARG A 47 -1.17 -2.52 -21.70
N ILE A 48 -0.88 -1.25 -21.89
CA ILE A 48 -1.87 -0.21 -22.17
C ILE A 48 -1.51 0.41 -23.51
N GLU A 49 -2.45 0.39 -24.44
CA GLU A 49 -2.33 1.04 -25.75
C GLU A 49 -3.25 2.27 -25.78
N ILE A 50 -3.03 3.17 -26.74
CA ILE A 50 -3.90 4.33 -26.94
C ILE A 50 -4.71 4.11 -28.21
N ASN A 51 -6.03 4.24 -28.12
CA ASN A 51 -6.91 4.22 -29.28
C ASN A 51 -6.65 5.48 -30.13
N PRO A 52 -6.23 5.35 -31.40
CA PRO A 52 -5.91 6.50 -32.24
C PRO A 52 -7.13 7.38 -32.56
N ALA A 53 -8.35 6.83 -32.53
CA ALA A 53 -9.57 7.54 -32.92
C ALA A 53 -10.07 8.54 -31.87
N ASN A 54 -9.91 8.24 -30.58
CA ASN A 54 -10.44 9.04 -29.48
C ASN A 54 -9.41 9.31 -28.36
N GLN A 55 -8.18 8.79 -28.48
CA GLN A 55 -7.09 8.89 -27.49
C GLN A 55 -7.36 8.18 -26.15
N ASN A 56 -8.39 7.34 -26.07
CA ASN A 56 -8.69 6.59 -24.85
C ASN A 56 -7.70 5.42 -24.65
N PRO A 57 -7.30 5.12 -23.41
CA PRO A 57 -6.48 3.96 -23.10
C PRO A 57 -7.24 2.63 -23.27
N ILE A 58 -6.58 1.66 -23.90
CA ILE A 58 -7.01 0.28 -24.06
C ILE A 58 -6.14 -0.60 -23.16
N VAL A 59 -6.73 -1.17 -22.12
CA VAL A 59 -6.05 -2.05 -21.16
C VAL A 59 -6.14 -3.49 -21.64
N TRP A 60 -4.99 -4.09 -21.94
CA TRP A 60 -4.90 -5.52 -22.25
C TRP A 60 -4.57 -6.31 -20.99
N TYR A 61 -5.32 -7.35 -20.71
CA TYR A 61 -5.15 -8.16 -19.50
C TYR A 61 -5.49 -9.64 -19.75
N GLU A 62 -4.86 -10.50 -18.97
CA GLU A 62 -5.21 -11.92 -18.90
C GLU A 62 -6.30 -12.12 -17.84
N ASP A 63 -7.47 -12.60 -18.24
CA ASP A 63 -8.54 -12.99 -17.33
C ASP A 63 -8.25 -14.40 -16.81
N THR A 64 -7.78 -14.51 -15.58
CA THR A 64 -7.39 -15.80 -14.99
C THR A 64 -8.58 -16.71 -14.70
N THR A 65 -9.82 -16.19 -14.77
CA THR A 65 -11.04 -16.98 -14.57
C THR A 65 -11.45 -17.69 -15.86
N THR A 66 -11.27 -17.03 -17.01
CA THR A 66 -11.60 -17.61 -18.32
C THR A 66 -10.38 -18.12 -19.08
N ALA A 67 -9.16 -17.85 -18.59
CA ALA A 67 -7.88 -18.14 -19.25
C ALA A 67 -7.75 -17.50 -20.65
N GLU A 68 -8.34 -16.32 -20.83
CA GLU A 68 -8.34 -15.59 -22.10
C GLU A 68 -7.65 -14.24 -21.96
N THR A 69 -6.96 -13.82 -23.03
CA THR A 69 -6.50 -12.44 -23.15
C THR A 69 -7.65 -11.58 -23.65
N LYS A 70 -8.01 -10.55 -22.87
CA LYS A 70 -9.07 -9.59 -23.19
C LYS A 70 -8.48 -8.18 -23.23
N ASN A 71 -9.23 -7.26 -23.81
CA ASN A 71 -8.95 -5.85 -23.71
C ASN A 71 -10.20 -5.06 -23.32
N MET A 72 -9.99 -3.92 -22.68
CA MET A 72 -11.05 -3.01 -22.27
C MET A 72 -10.59 -1.58 -22.53
N GLU A 73 -11.34 -0.86 -23.36
CA GLU A 73 -11.17 0.56 -23.55
C GLU A 73 -11.84 1.32 -22.38
N VAL A 74 -11.13 2.29 -21.81
CA VAL A 74 -11.59 3.09 -20.66
C VAL A 74 -11.21 4.55 -20.89
N ASP A 75 -11.90 5.47 -20.23
CA ASP A 75 -11.61 6.90 -20.34
C ASP A 75 -10.38 7.32 -19.53
N LEU A 76 -10.04 6.56 -18.47
CA LEU A 76 -8.93 6.82 -17.58
C LEU A 76 -8.37 5.53 -16.98
N VAL A 77 -7.04 5.42 -16.95
CA VAL A 77 -6.35 4.38 -16.20
C VAL A 77 -5.66 4.98 -14.98
N VAL A 78 -5.90 4.40 -13.81
CA VAL A 78 -5.24 4.73 -12.56
C VAL A 78 -4.27 3.61 -12.18
N LEU A 79 -2.99 3.92 -12.06
CA LEU A 79 -1.96 2.96 -11.67
C LEU A 79 -1.76 2.97 -10.15
N CYS A 80 -2.14 1.88 -9.48
CA CYS A 80 -1.87 1.67 -8.06
C CYS A 80 -0.40 1.24 -7.86
N GLN A 81 0.50 2.20 -7.81
CA GLN A 81 1.95 1.95 -7.73
C GLN A 81 2.37 1.45 -6.35
N ALA A 82 3.41 0.62 -6.33
CA ALA A 82 4.07 0.23 -5.09
C ALA A 82 4.70 1.46 -4.42
N MET A 83 4.66 1.49 -3.09
CA MET A 83 5.26 2.56 -2.33
C MET A 83 6.73 2.21 -2.03
N THR A 84 7.64 3.15 -2.30
CA THR A 84 9.06 3.06 -1.95
C THR A 84 9.46 4.16 -0.96
N PRO A 85 10.46 3.95 -0.08
CA PRO A 85 10.89 4.96 0.86
C PRO A 85 11.68 6.06 0.14
N ARG A 86 11.51 7.31 0.57
CA ARG A 86 12.23 8.47 0.03
C ARG A 86 13.02 9.15 1.15
N GLY A 87 14.31 9.39 0.91
CA GLY A 87 15.19 10.10 1.87
C GLY A 87 15.64 9.27 3.07
N SER A 88 15.29 7.99 3.14
CA SER A 88 15.68 7.10 4.24
C SER A 88 17.20 6.94 4.36
N LYS A 89 17.94 6.96 3.24
CA LYS A 89 19.40 6.77 3.23
C LYS A 89 20.16 7.90 3.95
N GLU A 90 19.88 9.14 3.57
CA GLU A 90 20.50 10.31 4.20
C GLU A 90 20.17 10.38 5.70
N LEU A 91 18.91 10.12 6.05
CA LEU A 91 18.49 10.08 7.44
C LEU A 91 19.20 8.96 8.22
N ALA A 92 19.35 7.78 7.60
CA ALA A 92 20.03 6.65 8.22
C ALA A 92 21.50 6.94 8.50
N GLU A 93 22.19 7.60 7.56
CA GLU A 93 23.58 8.04 7.73
C GLU A 93 23.72 9.07 8.86
N ILE A 94 22.79 10.04 8.96
CA ILE A 94 22.78 11.04 10.04
C ILE A 94 22.54 10.40 11.41
N LEU A 95 21.61 9.45 11.48
CA LEU A 95 21.20 8.80 12.72
C LEU A 95 22.10 7.62 13.12
N GLY A 96 22.96 7.14 12.22
CA GLY A 96 23.80 5.96 12.46
C GLY A 96 22.99 4.67 12.55
N ILE A 97 21.89 4.55 11.79
CA ILE A 97 21.03 3.36 11.75
C ILE A 97 21.14 2.64 10.40
N GLU A 98 20.72 1.39 10.36
CA GLU A 98 20.75 0.57 9.15
C GLU A 98 19.41 0.57 8.42
N LEU A 99 19.47 0.34 7.11
CA LEU A 99 18.31 0.12 6.26
C LEU A 99 18.33 -1.32 5.76
N ASN A 100 17.14 -1.89 5.51
CA ASN A 100 16.99 -3.18 4.86
C ASN A 100 17.21 -3.11 3.35
N GLU A 101 17.15 -4.27 2.68
CA GLU A 101 17.34 -4.39 1.23
C GLU A 101 16.34 -3.57 0.39
N TYR A 102 15.19 -3.20 0.95
CA TYR A 102 14.15 -2.39 0.31
C TYR A 102 14.28 -0.89 0.63
N GLY A 103 15.28 -0.49 1.43
CA GLY A 103 15.55 0.89 1.81
C GLY A 103 14.69 1.43 2.95
N PHE A 104 13.97 0.58 3.69
CA PHE A 104 13.28 0.96 4.93
C PHE A 104 14.18 0.76 6.14
N VAL A 105 13.88 1.41 7.26
CA VAL A 105 14.65 1.24 8.51
C VAL A 105 14.64 -0.21 8.96
N GLU A 106 15.82 -0.74 9.27
CA GLU A 106 15.97 -2.10 9.77
C GLU A 106 15.53 -2.20 11.24
N VAL A 107 14.74 -3.24 11.52
CA VAL A 107 14.21 -3.56 12.85
C VAL A 107 14.67 -4.98 13.18
N PRO A 108 15.72 -5.15 14.01
CA PRO A 108 16.35 -6.44 14.26
C PRO A 108 15.43 -7.47 14.91
N ASP A 109 14.64 -7.06 15.90
CA ASP A 109 13.67 -7.93 16.57
C ASP A 109 12.24 -7.43 16.34
N LYS A 110 11.65 -7.88 15.23
CA LYS A 110 10.28 -7.51 14.84
C LYS A 110 9.21 -8.09 15.76
N LEU A 111 9.55 -9.05 16.63
CA LEU A 111 8.58 -9.71 17.50
C LEU A 111 8.52 -9.04 18.88
N SER A 112 9.67 -8.89 19.54
CA SER A 112 9.73 -8.35 20.91
C SER A 112 9.92 -6.83 20.92
N HIS A 113 10.64 -6.28 19.94
CA HIS A 113 10.99 -4.86 19.87
C HIS A 113 10.66 -4.26 18.49
N PRO A 114 9.38 -4.30 18.09
CA PRO A 114 8.95 -4.02 16.71
C PRO A 114 9.14 -2.57 16.24
N VAL A 115 9.60 -1.67 17.11
CA VAL A 115 9.84 -0.26 16.80
C VAL A 115 11.28 0.16 17.05
N ASP A 116 12.12 -0.74 17.57
CA ASP A 116 13.51 -0.45 17.87
C ASP A 116 14.35 -0.57 16.59
N THR A 117 15.24 0.40 16.37
CA THR A 117 16.16 0.37 15.22
C THR A 117 17.47 -0.32 15.61
N THR A 118 18.43 -0.39 14.69
CA THR A 118 19.81 -0.81 15.02
C THR A 118 20.54 0.20 15.91
N GLY A 119 20.09 1.46 15.97
CA GLY A 119 20.64 2.51 16.82
C GLY A 119 20.01 2.51 18.22
N PRO A 120 20.79 2.35 19.30
CA PRO A 120 20.26 2.44 20.66
C PRO A 120 19.57 3.78 20.93
N GLY A 121 18.36 3.75 21.49
CA GLY A 121 17.56 4.94 21.77
C GLY A 121 16.94 5.60 20.54
N ILE A 122 17.06 4.98 19.36
CA ILE A 122 16.43 5.43 18.12
C ILE A 122 15.34 4.44 17.74
N PHE A 123 14.14 4.97 17.48
CA PHE A 123 12.94 4.18 17.21
C PHE A 123 12.32 4.58 15.87
N ALA A 124 11.74 3.62 15.17
CA ALA A 124 11.07 3.82 13.89
C ALA A 124 9.58 3.50 13.99
N CYS A 125 8.75 4.41 13.49
CA CYS A 125 7.30 4.23 13.42
C CYS A 125 6.72 4.71 12.09
N GLY A 126 5.63 4.08 11.68
CA GLY A 126 4.93 4.41 10.45
C GLY A 126 5.65 3.91 9.20
N TYR A 127 5.51 4.68 8.12
CA TYR A 127 5.92 4.26 6.78
C TYR A 127 7.43 4.05 6.62
N VAL A 128 8.26 4.76 7.39
CA VAL A 128 9.74 4.65 7.32
C VAL A 128 10.23 3.23 7.66
N HIS A 129 9.43 2.45 8.38
CA HIS A 129 9.76 1.08 8.74
C HIS A 129 9.22 0.06 7.71
N SER A 130 8.06 0.26 7.06
CA SER A 130 7.59 -0.51 5.88
C SER A 130 6.26 0.07 5.33
N PRO A 131 5.81 -0.33 4.12
CA PRO A 131 4.49 0.02 3.62
C PRO A 131 3.39 -0.48 4.56
N ARG A 132 2.56 0.42 5.07
CA ARG A 132 1.52 0.18 6.06
C ARG A 132 0.40 1.20 5.92
N ASP A 133 -0.73 0.90 6.57
CA ASP A 133 -1.86 1.81 6.62
C ASP A 133 -1.74 2.82 7.78
N ILE A 134 -2.70 3.75 7.85
CA ILE A 134 -2.73 4.80 8.86
C ILE A 134 -2.94 4.22 10.28
N PRO A 135 -3.94 3.33 10.52
CA PRO A 135 -4.11 2.69 11.84
C PRO A 135 -2.85 2.03 12.38
N ASP A 136 -2.14 1.25 11.56
CA ASP A 136 -0.90 0.59 11.98
C ASP A 136 0.20 1.63 12.26
N SER A 137 0.29 2.68 11.45
CA SER A 137 1.25 3.77 11.66
C SER A 137 1.00 4.51 12.99
N VAL A 138 -0.26 4.78 13.34
CA VAL A 138 -0.64 5.40 14.62
C VAL A 138 -0.32 4.48 15.80
N THR A 139 -0.58 3.18 15.64
CA THR A 139 -0.27 2.17 16.66
C THR A 139 1.24 2.11 16.91
N GLN A 140 2.05 2.06 15.86
CA GLN A 140 3.51 2.12 15.98
C GLN A 140 4.00 3.44 16.59
N GLY A 141 3.38 4.58 16.25
CA GLY A 141 3.74 5.86 16.85
C GLY A 141 3.55 5.85 18.37
N SER A 142 2.45 5.25 18.84
CA SER A 142 2.20 5.07 20.27
C SER A 142 3.22 4.12 20.91
N GLY A 143 3.57 3.02 20.23
CA GLY A 143 4.61 2.08 20.68
C GLY A 143 5.99 2.71 20.78
N ALA A 144 6.41 3.48 19.77
CA ALA A 144 7.68 4.19 19.77
C ALA A 144 7.75 5.26 20.89
N ALA A 145 6.65 5.98 21.15
CA ALA A 145 6.57 6.91 22.27
C ALA A 145 6.72 6.21 23.63
N ALA A 146 6.09 5.04 23.81
CA ALA A 146 6.21 4.24 25.02
C ALA A 146 7.65 3.73 25.23
N ARG A 147 8.28 3.21 24.17
CA ARG A 147 9.69 2.75 24.21
C ARG A 147 10.66 3.88 24.50
N ALA A 148 10.46 5.05 23.90
CA ALA A 148 11.26 6.22 24.21
C ALA A 148 11.12 6.64 25.68
N ALA A 149 9.89 6.63 26.22
CA ALA A 149 9.64 6.95 27.63
C ALA A 149 10.30 5.94 28.58
N GLU A 150 10.26 4.65 28.25
CA GLU A 150 10.91 3.58 29.01
C GLU A 150 12.42 3.80 29.11
N VAL A 151 13.08 4.05 27.96
CA VAL A 151 14.53 4.35 27.92
C VAL A 151 14.87 5.61 28.71
N ILE A 152 14.07 6.67 28.60
CA ILE A 152 14.27 7.91 29.37
C ILE A 152 14.13 7.68 30.87
N ALA A 153 13.19 6.83 31.30
CA ALA A 153 12.97 6.49 32.70
C ALA A 153 14.05 5.58 33.30
N GLY A 154 15.01 5.10 32.49
CA GLY A 154 16.04 4.15 32.92
C GLY A 154 15.56 2.69 32.93
N GLY A 155 14.44 2.39 32.26
CA GLY A 155 14.03 1.03 31.96
C GLY A 155 15.01 0.42 30.96
N SER A 156 15.68 -0.65 31.40
CA SER A 156 16.63 -1.44 30.62
C SER A 156 15.95 -2.41 29.68
#